data_AF-A0A7J2ZD68-F1
#
_entry.id   AF-A0A7J2ZD68-F1
#
_cell.length_a   1.000
_cell.length_b   1.000
_cell.length_c   1.000
_cell.angle_alpha   90.00
_cell.angle_beta   90.00
_cell.angle_gamma   90.00
#
_symmetry.space_group_name_H-M   'P 1'
#
loop_
_entity.id
_entity.type
_entity.pdbx_description
1 polymer ?
#
loop_
_entity_poly.entity_id
_entity_poly.type
_entity_poly.pdbx_seq_one_letter_code
_entity_poly.pdbx_strand_id
1 'polypeptide(L)' 'MNSQILQACKELIDDAKMRCTDLVFKEICLDILSRARNILTEKQFKILATYAAERMKEKVPFEIQHELVAP' A
#
# COMPACT_ATOMS: atom_id res chain seq x y z
N MET A 1 20.63 -5.28 0.68
CA MET A 1 19.64 -6.13 1.38
C MET A 1 18.25 -5.50 1.41
N ASN A 2 18.05 -4.28 1.93
CA ASN A 2 16.71 -3.66 1.99
C ASN A 2 16.03 -3.40 0.63
N SER A 3 16.79 -3.21 -0.46
CA SER A 3 16.20 -3.05 -1.80
C SER A 3 15.51 -4.32 -2.32
N GLN A 4 15.98 -5.50 -1.93
CA GLN A 4 15.34 -6.77 -2.30
C GLN A 4 14.04 -6.98 -1.55
N ILE A 5 13.97 -6.57 -0.27
CA ILE A 5 12.74 -6.62 0.52
C ILE A 5 11.68 -5.68 -0.06
N LEU A 6 12.08 -4.44 -0.40
CA LEU A 6 11.18 -3.50 -1.07
C LEU A 6 10.62 -4.08 -2.38
N GLN A 7 11.46 -4.72 -3.17
CA GLN A 7 11.07 -5.34 -4.42
C GLN A 7 10.08 -6.50 -4.18
N ALA A 8 10.37 -7.38 -3.23
CA ALA A 8 9.47 -8.48 -2.85
C ALA A 8 8.10 -7.95 -2.37
N CYS A 9 8.06 -6.87 -1.59
CA CYS A 9 6.79 -6.26 -1.19
C CYS A 9 5.97 -5.73 -2.38
N LYS A 10 6.63 -5.18 -3.41
CA LYS A 10 5.94 -4.74 -4.64
C LYS A 10 5.38 -5.93 -5.42
N GLU A 11 6.15 -7.01 -5.52
CA GLU A 11 5.70 -8.24 -6.18
C GLU A 11 4.50 -8.86 -5.48
N LEU A 12 4.47 -8.87 -4.14
CA LEU A 12 3.31 -9.34 -3.37
C LEU A 12 2.05 -8.50 -3.61
N ILE A 13 2.20 -7.17 -3.73
CA ILE A 13 1.10 -6.27 -4.09
C ILE A 13 0.58 -6.61 -5.49
N ASP A 14 1.48 -6.82 -6.46
CA ASP A 14 1.10 -7.12 -7.84
C ASP A 14 0.40 -8.47 -7.97
N ASP A 15 0.92 -9.49 -7.29
CA ASP A 15 0.31 -10.82 -7.21
C ASP A 15 -1.09 -10.75 -6.58
N ALA A 16 -1.26 -9.99 -5.51
CA ALA A 16 -2.56 -9.78 -4.88
C ALA A 16 -3.53 -9.07 -5.84
N LYS A 17 -3.07 -8.08 -6.61
CA LYS A 17 -3.92 -7.37 -7.58
C LYS A 17 -4.41 -8.28 -8.70
N MET A 18 -3.58 -9.24 -9.13
CA MET A 18 -3.96 -10.19 -10.18
C MET A 18 -4.91 -11.29 -9.70
N ARG A 19 -4.82 -11.69 -8.43
CA ARG A 19 -5.48 -12.90 -7.91
C ARG A 19 -6.71 -12.63 -7.05
N CYS A 20 -6.90 -11.40 -6.57
CA CYS A 20 -7.94 -11.08 -5.59
C CYS A 20 -8.95 -10.06 -6.13
N THR A 21 -10.18 -10.10 -5.60
CA THR A 21 -11.20 -9.06 -5.82
C THR A 21 -10.76 -7.74 -5.15
N ASP A 22 -11.22 -6.59 -5.65
CA ASP A 22 -10.71 -5.27 -5.21
C ASP A 22 -10.80 -5.00 -3.70
N LEU A 23 -11.85 -5.44 -3.01
CA LEU A 23 -11.95 -5.27 -1.55
C LEU A 23 -10.87 -6.08 -0.81
N VAL A 24 -10.74 -7.36 -1.16
CA VAL A 24 -9.71 -8.26 -0.60
C VAL A 24 -8.30 -7.76 -0.95
N PHE A 25 -8.10 -7.24 -2.16
CA PHE A 25 -6.83 -6.64 -2.56
C PHE A 25 -6.47 -5.43 -1.68
N LYS A 26 -7.42 -4.53 -1.41
CA LYS A 26 -7.20 -3.36 -0.55
C LYS A 26 -6.81 -3.79 0.88
N GLU A 27 -7.48 -4.80 1.43
CA GLU A 27 -7.13 -5.36 2.75
C GLU A 27 -5.72 -5.97 2.78
N ILE A 28 -5.36 -6.77 1.76
CA ILE A 28 -4.03 -7.37 1.64
C ILE A 28 -2.95 -6.29 1.57
N CYS A 29 -3.15 -5.23 0.78
CA CYS A 29 -2.18 -4.15 0.71
C CYS A 29 -2.01 -3.42 2.05
N LEU A 30 -3.07 -3.24 2.85
CA LEU A 30 -2.95 -2.67 4.20
C LEU A 30 -2.14 -3.59 5.12
N ASP A 31 -2.32 -4.91 5.06
CA ASP A 31 -1.53 -5.87 5.84
C ASP A 31 -0.04 -5.87 5.42
N ILE A 32 0.23 -5.86 4.11
CA ILE A 32 1.60 -5.75 3.57
C ILE A 32 2.27 -4.47 4.08
N LEU A 33 1.59 -3.32 4.00
CA LEU A 33 2.14 -2.05 4.47
C LEU A 33 2.38 -2.06 5.98
N SER A 34 1.43 -2.59 6.77
CA SER A 34 1.58 -2.72 8.22
C SER A 34 2.85 -3.50 8.60
N ARG A 35 3.10 -4.62 7.92
CA ARG A 35 4.29 -5.46 8.14
C ARG A 35 5.57 -4.79 7.62
N ALA A 36 5.52 -4.22 6.42
CA ALA A 36 6.69 -3.62 5.76
C ALA A 36 7.25 -2.41 6.53
N ARG A 37 6.42 -1.67 7.28
CA ARG A 37 6.85 -0.54 8.11
C ARG A 37 7.90 -0.93 9.16
N ASN A 38 7.89 -2.17 9.64
CA ASN A 38 8.83 -2.64 10.67
C ASN A 38 10.19 -3.08 10.10
N ILE A 39 10.28 -3.28 8.78
CA ILE A 39 11.44 -3.89 8.12
C ILE A 39 12.12 -2.89 7.16
N LEU A 40 11.32 -2.06 6.50
CA LEU A 40 11.81 -1.06 5.56
C LEU A 40 12.23 0.23 6.28
N THR A 41 13.21 0.91 5.70
CA THR A 41 13.50 2.30 6.09
C THR A 41 12.32 3.20 5.75
N GLU A 42 12.18 4.34 6.42
CA GLU A 42 11.10 5.30 6.17
C GLU A 42 11.00 5.72 4.69
N LYS A 43 12.15 5.93 4.02
CA LYS A 43 12.21 6.27 2.60
C LYS A 43 11.63 5.15 1.72
N GLN A 44 11.98 3.90 2.01
CA GLN A 44 11.49 2.75 1.25
C GLN A 44 10.03 2.46 1.53
N PHE A 45 9.60 2.62 2.77
CA PHE A 45 8.20 2.50 3.15
C PHE A 45 7.35 3.53 2.41
N LYS A 46 7.79 4.81 2.32
CA LYS A 46 7.11 5.84 1.54
C LYS A 46 6.98 5.44 0.06
N ILE A 47 8.04 4.90 -0.55
CA ILE A 47 8.01 4.40 -1.93
C ILE A 47 6.97 3.26 -2.08
N LEU A 48 6.94 2.32 -1.14
CA LEU A 48 6.00 1.20 -1.16
C LEU A 48 4.55 1.66 -0.96
N ALA A 49 4.32 2.61 -0.06
CA ALA A 49 3.00 3.17 0.21
C ALA A 49 2.42 3.90 -1.01
N THR A 50 3.24 4.72 -1.70
CA THR A 50 2.85 5.36 -2.96
C THR A 50 2.50 4.31 -4.01
N TYR A 51 3.34 3.27 -4.14
CA TYR A 51 3.11 2.18 -5.09
C TYR A 51 1.80 1.43 -4.80
N ALA A 52 1.55 1.06 -3.55
CA ALA A 52 0.31 0.41 -3.13
C ALA A 52 -0.90 1.29 -3.45
N ALA A 53 -0.83 2.60 -3.15
CA ALA A 53 -1.90 3.56 -3.43
C ALA A 53 -2.19 3.66 -4.93
N GLU A 54 -1.17 3.67 -5.80
CA GLU A 54 -1.34 3.65 -7.25
C GLU A 54 -2.04 2.38 -7.73
N ARG A 55 -1.74 1.21 -7.15
CA ARG A 55 -2.37 -0.07 -7.50
C ARG A 55 -3.78 -0.24 -6.91
N MET A 56 -4.05 0.40 -5.77
CA MET A 56 -5.37 0.48 -5.11
C MET A 56 -6.34 1.42 -5.80
N LYS A 57 -5.87 2.36 -6.63
CA LYS A 57 -6.74 3.26 -7.40
C LYS A 57 -7.58 2.47 -8.41
N GLU A 58 -8.79 2.11 -8.02
CA GLU A 58 -9.94 2.19 -8.91
C GLU A 58 -10.27 3.69 -9.12
N LYS A 59 -10.80 4.09 -10.28
CA LYS A 59 -11.29 5.47 -10.51
C LYS A 59 -12.42 5.79 -9.53
N VAL A 60 -12.12 6.18 -8.29
CA VAL A 60 -13.10 6.76 -7.35
C VAL A 60 -12.36 7.81 -6.51
N PRO A 61 -12.93 9.03 -6.35
CA PRO A 61 -12.20 10.21 -5.95
C PRO A 61 -11.74 10.09 -4.49
N PHE A 62 -10.49 10.45 -4.26
CA PHE A 62 -9.96 10.67 -2.92
C PHE A 62 -10.51 12.00 -2.36
N GLU A 63 -11.82 12.05 -2.12
CA GLU A 63 -12.42 13.01 -1.19
C GLU A 63 -12.64 12.28 0.14
N ILE A 64 -11.53 12.01 0.83
CA ILE A 64 -11.53 11.98 2.29
C ILE A 64 -10.65 13.16 2.68
N GLN A 65 -11.20 14.35 2.46
CA GLN A 65 -10.71 15.56 3.11
C GLN A 65 -11.08 15.42 4.59
N HIS A 66 -10.13 14.93 5.38
CA HIS A 66 -9.78 15.49 6.68
C HIS A 66 -10.88 16.25 7.49
N GLU A 67 -12.00 15.62 7.82
CA GLU A 67 -12.91 16.11 8.88
C GLU A 67 -12.45 15.62 10.26
N LEU A 68 -11.23 16.01 10.66
CA LEU A 68 -10.74 15.85 12.04
C LEU A 68 -10.09 17.14 12.56
N VAL A 69 -10.64 18.29 12.19
CA VAL A 69 -10.39 19.54 12.92
C VAL A 69 -11.73 20.20 13.23
N ALA A 70 -12.40 19.68 14.28
CA ALA A 70 -13.24 20.50 15.14
C ALA A 70 -12.31 21.15 16.18
N PRO A 71 -12.51 22.44 16.48
CA PRO A 71 -13.51 22.82 17.47
C PRO A 71 -14.56 23.83 16.96
#